data_AF-X1UER2-F1
#
_entry.id   AF-X1UER2-F1
#
_cell.length_a   1.000
_cell.length_b   1.000
_cell.length_c   1.000
_cell.angle_alpha   90.00
_cell.angle_beta   90.00
_cell.angle_gamma   90.00
#
_symmetry.space_group_name_H-M   'P 1'
#
loop_
_entity.id
_entity.type
_entity.pdbx_description
1 polymer ?
#
loop_
_entity_poly.entity_id
_entity_poly.type
_entity_poly.pdbx_seq_one_letter_code
_entity_poly.pdbx_strand_id
1 'polypeptide(L)'
;MQEFSPGEQKIAVVPMTNPTARAFDYVAELYMGAALDLMASVPFHLDAGESKDVRLPVTMPSAAGTYPVNVAVFSEGEFLPPVHEGESVVIAKLPPAKLYIRPNAPGSYTQWLTQYPGSGAHWDKCDDPWDNPDDASTYIQHANEYQVIKRDTYNLESHGAAQGTINYIKVHLRVWNSHVDVYFYAIIVTHGTRYEEPTISGVGGATWRSGSKQWTNNPYTEVAWTWAEIDALQAGIRDLHGVSFCTARCTQ
;
A
#
# COMPACT_ATOMS: atom_id res chain seq x y z
N MET A 1 23.25 12.94 -4.03
CA MET A 1 22.49 12.91 -2.76
C MET A 1 21.92 11.52 -2.59
N GLN A 2 22.32 10.81 -1.54
CA GLN A 2 21.89 9.45 -1.29
C GLN A 2 20.50 9.42 -0.67
N GLU A 3 19.68 8.43 -1.05
CA GLU A 3 18.31 8.25 -0.54
C GLU A 3 18.23 6.98 0.34
N PHE A 4 17.52 7.09 1.46
CA PHE A 4 17.30 6.02 2.43
C PHE A 4 15.83 5.87 2.83
N SER A 5 15.46 4.69 3.30
CA SER A 5 14.12 4.44 3.86
C SER A 5 14.04 4.96 5.30
N PRO A 6 12.86 5.45 5.75
CA PRO A 6 12.62 5.78 7.15
C PRO A 6 12.97 4.64 8.10
N GLY A 7 13.73 4.93 9.15
CA GLY A 7 14.17 3.93 10.14
C GLY A 7 15.20 2.92 9.62
N GLU A 8 15.71 3.08 8.40
CA GLU A 8 16.75 2.21 7.86
C GLU A 8 18.04 2.33 8.69
N GLN A 9 18.66 1.19 9.01
CA GLN A 9 19.94 1.17 9.71
C GLN A 9 21.10 1.18 8.70
N LYS A 10 22.07 2.08 8.94
CA LYS A 10 23.29 2.22 8.14
C LYS A 10 24.51 2.39 9.06
N ILE A 11 25.69 2.35 8.44
CA ILE A 11 26.95 2.67 9.08
C ILE A 11 27.54 3.83 8.30
N ALA A 12 27.67 4.99 8.94
CA ALA A 12 28.51 6.06 8.43
C ALA A 12 29.97 5.72 8.74
N VAL A 13 30.85 5.90 7.76
CA VAL A 13 32.28 5.63 7.90
C VAL A 13 33.02 6.95 7.74
N VAL A 14 33.82 7.32 8.74
CA VAL A 14 34.56 8.58 8.75
C VAL A 14 36.04 8.28 8.98
N PRO A 15 36.92 8.54 7.99
CA PRO A 15 38.36 8.39 8.17
C PRO A 15 38.86 9.49 9.11
N MET A 16 39.52 9.09 10.19
CA MET A 16 40.08 9.98 11.21
C MET A 16 41.58 9.73 11.34
N THR A 17 42.36 10.80 11.58
CA THR A 17 43.81 10.74 11.78
C THR A 17 44.18 11.52 13.03
N ASN A 18 45.03 10.96 13.88
CA ASN A 18 45.66 11.67 14.99
C ASN A 18 47.01 12.23 14.54
N PRO A 19 47.13 13.54 14.27
CA PRO A 19 48.37 14.12 13.74
C PRO A 19 49.45 14.33 14.81
N THR A 20 49.17 14.01 16.08
CA THR A 20 50.07 14.32 17.19
C THR A 20 51.06 13.18 17.48
N ALA A 21 52.08 13.49 18.27
CA ALA A 21 53.06 12.51 18.75
C ALA A 21 52.58 11.73 20.00
N ARG A 22 51.31 11.85 20.39
CA ARG A 22 50.73 11.18 21.57
C ARG A 22 49.44 10.48 21.20
N ALA A 23 49.10 9.43 21.93
CA ALA A 23 47.82 8.74 21.78
C ALA A 23 46.71 9.50 22.52
N PHE A 24 45.48 9.39 22.02
CA PHE A 24 44.29 10.03 22.60
C PHE A 24 43.06 9.14 22.44
N ASP A 25 42.16 9.23 23.42
CA ASP A 25 40.80 8.73 23.31
C ASP A 25 39.89 9.84 22.80
N TYR A 26 39.06 9.49 21.83
CA TYR A 26 38.14 10.38 21.17
C TYR A 26 36.71 9.86 21.25
N VAL A 27 35.75 10.75 21.03
CA VAL A 27 34.36 10.40 20.76
C VAL A 27 33.95 11.05 19.46
N ALA A 28 33.46 10.26 18.51
CA ALA A 28 32.83 10.77 17.30
C ALA A 28 31.32 10.76 17.48
N GLU A 29 30.69 11.88 17.20
CA GLU A 29 29.25 12.07 17.27
C GLU A 29 28.70 12.47 15.91
N LEU A 30 27.71 11.71 15.42
CA LEU A 30 27.03 11.99 14.16
C LEU A 30 25.70 12.66 14.45
N TYR A 31 25.51 13.81 13.82
CA TYR A 31 24.33 14.64 13.91
C TYR A 31 23.63 14.75 12.55
N MET A 32 22.30 14.77 12.54
CA MET A 32 21.52 14.93 11.32
C MET A 32 20.44 16.01 11.45
N GLY A 33 20.15 16.66 10.32
CA GLY A 33 19.07 17.66 10.25
C GLY A 33 19.50 19.06 10.70
N ALA A 34 18.64 20.04 10.44
CA ALA A 34 18.90 21.44 10.81
C ALA A 34 18.92 21.68 12.34
N ALA A 35 18.27 20.79 13.11
CA ALA A 35 18.29 20.83 14.56
C ALA A 35 19.54 20.17 15.17
N LEU A 36 20.38 19.52 14.35
CA LEU A 36 21.52 18.71 14.81
C LEU A 36 21.07 17.65 15.82
N ASP A 37 20.15 16.78 15.42
CA ASP A 37 19.74 15.66 16.27
C ASP A 37 20.88 14.63 16.34
N LEU A 38 21.28 14.24 17.55
CA LEU A 38 22.32 13.23 17.75
C LEU A 38 21.82 11.85 17.33
N MET A 39 22.48 11.27 16.34
CA MET A 39 22.08 9.99 15.75
C MET A 39 22.97 8.82 16.18
N ALA A 40 24.26 9.09 16.46
CA ALA A 40 25.23 8.10 16.89
C ALA A 40 26.35 8.75 17.70
N SER A 41 26.87 8.04 18.70
CA SER A 41 28.06 8.44 19.46
C SER A 41 28.92 7.21 19.69
N VAL A 42 30.18 7.26 19.24
CA VAL A 42 31.10 6.12 19.30
C VAL A 42 32.45 6.58 19.85
N PRO A 43 32.91 6.01 20.97
CA PRO A 43 34.27 6.22 21.45
C PRO A 43 35.28 5.43 20.59
N PHE A 44 36.46 5.99 20.38
CA PHE A 44 37.56 5.34 19.66
C PHE A 44 38.93 5.82 20.13
N HIS A 45 39.96 5.02 19.90
CA HIS A 45 41.34 5.32 20.27
C HIS A 45 42.22 5.44 19.02
N LEU A 46 43.08 6.45 18.99
CA LEU A 46 44.14 6.59 17.98
C LEU A 46 45.51 6.76 18.63
N ASP A 47 46.43 5.88 18.27
CA ASP A 47 47.85 6.02 18.58
C ASP A 47 48.43 7.28 17.90
N ALA A 48 49.65 7.65 18.31
CA ALA A 48 50.38 8.75 17.71
C ALA A 48 50.58 8.54 16.19
N GLY A 49 50.09 9.47 15.37
CA GLY A 49 50.18 9.39 13.91
C GLY A 49 49.22 8.39 13.25
N GLU A 50 48.37 7.69 14.02
CA GLU A 50 47.50 6.65 13.48
C GLU A 50 46.32 7.23 12.70
N SER A 51 45.87 6.50 11.68
CA SER A 51 44.60 6.75 10.98
C SER A 51 43.69 5.52 11.04
N LYS A 52 42.40 5.73 11.30
CA LYS A 52 41.37 4.68 11.31
C LYS A 52 40.06 5.16 10.70
N ASP A 53 39.33 4.21 10.12
CA ASP A 53 37.94 4.40 9.73
C ASP A 53 37.02 4.20 10.94
N VAL A 54 36.46 5.30 11.45
CA VAL A 54 35.49 5.26 12.55
C VAL A 54 34.11 4.94 11.98
N ARG A 55 33.44 3.94 12.58
CA ARG A 55 32.16 3.40 12.11
C ARG A 55 31.04 3.81 13.06
N LEU A 56 30.11 4.61 12.57
CA LEU A 56 29.00 5.19 13.33
C LEU A 56 27.68 4.51 12.89
N PRO A 57 27.14 3.57 13.68
CA PRO A 57 25.85 2.96 13.37
C PRO A 57 24.76 4.02 13.55
N VAL A 58 23.98 4.26 12.50
CA VAL A 58 22.94 5.28 12.45
C VAL A 58 21.61 4.64 12.04
N THR A 59 20.54 5.01 12.74
CA THR A 59 19.16 4.71 12.31
C THR A 59 18.59 5.97 11.68
N MET A 60 18.17 5.88 10.40
CA MET A 60 17.67 7.04 9.67
C MET A 60 16.39 7.61 10.32
N PRO A 61 16.19 8.94 10.30
CA PRO A 61 14.97 9.56 10.81
C PRO A 61 13.70 8.95 10.21
N SER A 62 12.61 8.91 10.97
CA SER A 62 11.32 8.40 10.50
C SER A 62 10.60 9.39 9.58
N ALA A 63 10.87 10.68 9.71
CA ALA A 63 10.27 11.73 8.89
C ALA A 63 11.01 11.88 7.56
N ALA A 64 10.25 11.90 6.47
CA ALA A 64 10.80 12.16 5.13
C ALA A 64 11.34 13.59 5.02
N GLY A 65 12.42 13.78 4.27
CA GLY A 65 13.05 15.08 4.10
C GLY A 65 14.52 15.01 3.72
N THR A 66 15.16 16.16 3.56
CA THR A 66 16.60 16.27 3.35
C THR A 66 17.28 16.62 4.66
N TYR A 67 18.29 15.83 5.04
CA TYR A 67 19.01 15.96 6.29
C TYR A 67 20.49 16.23 6.01
N PRO A 68 21.00 17.42 6.37
CA PRO A 68 22.44 17.65 6.48
C PRO A 68 23.05 16.65 7.47
N VAL A 69 24.26 16.17 7.17
CA VAL A 69 24.99 15.23 8.03
C VAL A 69 26.23 15.94 8.56
N ASN A 70 26.41 15.92 9.88
CA ASN A 70 27.49 16.60 10.56
C ASN A 70 28.16 15.62 11.51
N VAL A 71 29.50 15.61 11.57
CA VAL A 71 30.25 14.79 12.52
C VAL A 71 31.12 15.70 13.38
N ALA A 72 30.88 15.66 14.69
CA ALA A 72 31.70 16.34 15.68
C ALA A 72 32.64 15.34 16.34
N VAL A 73 33.85 15.77 16.66
CA VAL A 73 34.84 14.95 17.36
C VAL A 73 35.20 15.63 18.66
N PHE A 74 35.27 14.85 19.73
CA PHE A 74 35.63 15.31 21.06
C PHE A 74 36.85 14.53 21.56
N SER A 75 37.70 15.19 22.35
CA SER A 75 38.79 14.56 23.09
C SER A 75 38.78 15.09 24.52
N GLU A 76 38.84 14.20 25.51
CA GLU A 76 38.73 14.55 26.94
C GLU A 76 37.49 15.40 27.28
N GLY A 77 36.41 15.29 26.50
CA GLY A 77 35.17 16.05 26.66
C GLY A 77 35.16 17.42 25.96
N GLU A 78 36.28 17.84 25.37
CA GLU A 78 36.40 19.10 24.64
C GLU A 78 36.15 18.89 23.14
N PHE A 79 35.38 19.78 22.53
CA PHE A 79 35.08 19.75 21.10
C PHE A 79 36.31 20.15 20.27
N LEU A 80 36.60 19.37 19.23
CA LEU A 80 37.68 19.62 18.28
C LEU A 80 37.13 20.17 16.96
N PRO A 81 37.22 21.48 16.69
CA PRO A 81 36.79 22.06 15.42
C PRO A 81 37.74 21.71 14.27
N PRO A 82 37.25 21.69 13.01
CA PRO A 82 35.88 21.97 12.59
C PRO A 82 34.95 20.75 12.69
N VAL A 83 33.65 20.99 12.64
CA VAL A 83 32.67 19.92 12.35
C VAL A 83 32.93 19.40 10.94
N HIS A 84 32.96 18.09 10.77
CA HIS A 84 33.03 17.47 9.45
C HIS A 84 31.63 17.45 8.83
N GLU A 85 31.42 18.25 7.79
CA GLU A 85 30.18 18.27 7.01
C GLU A 85 30.21 17.14 5.98
N GLY A 86 29.30 16.18 6.12
CA GLY A 86 29.05 15.15 5.13
C GLY A 86 28.06 15.61 4.05
N GLU A 87 27.88 14.80 3.01
CA GLU A 87 26.79 15.03 2.07
C GLU A 87 25.44 14.92 2.80
N SER A 88 24.51 15.81 2.44
CA SER A 88 23.13 15.65 2.88
C SER A 88 22.53 14.35 2.33
N VAL A 89 21.59 13.79 3.07
CA VAL A 89 20.88 12.57 2.68
C VAL A 89 19.39 12.84 2.59
N VAL A 90 18.69 12.09 1.73
CA VAL A 90 17.23 12.15 1.59
C VAL A 90 16.63 10.95 2.30
N ILE A 91 15.66 11.22 3.17
CA ILE A 91 14.78 10.18 3.70
C ILE A 91 13.53 10.15 2.83
N ALA A 92 13.30 9.02 2.17
CA ALA A 92 12.19 8.81 1.27
C ALA A 92 10.85 8.91 2.01
N LYS A 93 9.84 9.43 1.33
CA LYS A 93 8.46 9.35 1.83
C LYS A 93 7.97 7.92 1.69
N LEU A 94 7.53 7.29 2.79
CA LEU A 94 6.92 5.97 2.73
C LEU A 94 5.71 6.00 1.77
N PRO A 95 5.56 4.96 0.92
CA PRO A 95 4.35 4.83 0.13
C PRO A 95 3.14 4.69 1.06
N PRO A 96 1.95 5.16 0.65
CA PRO A 96 0.74 4.93 1.43
C PRO A 96 0.52 3.44 1.66
N ALA A 97 0.19 3.06 2.91
CA ALA A 97 -0.18 1.70 3.24
C ALA A 97 -1.46 1.30 2.48
N LYS A 98 -1.53 0.03 2.07
CA LYS A 98 -2.73 -0.56 1.46
C LYS A 98 -3.44 -1.43 2.49
N LEU A 99 -4.76 -1.32 2.54
CA LEU A 99 -5.63 -2.21 3.30
C LEU A 99 -6.53 -2.96 2.31
N TYR A 100 -6.66 -4.27 2.51
CA TYR A 100 -7.56 -5.12 1.74
C TYR A 100 -8.67 -5.59 2.67
N ILE A 101 -9.92 -5.29 2.31
CA ILE A 101 -11.13 -5.74 2.99
C ILE A 101 -11.90 -6.63 2.02
N ARG A 102 -12.37 -7.79 2.50
CA ARG A 102 -13.01 -8.80 1.66
C ARG A 102 -14.52 -8.84 1.89
N PRO A 103 -15.31 -9.32 0.92
CA PRO A 103 -16.68 -9.74 1.15
C PRO A 103 -16.79 -10.72 2.33
N ASN A 104 -17.73 -10.50 3.23
CA ASN A 104 -17.95 -11.37 4.40
C ASN A 104 -19.41 -11.73 4.66
N ALA A 105 -20.35 -11.13 3.94
CA ALA A 105 -21.77 -11.41 4.03
C ALA A 105 -22.51 -10.91 2.78
N PRO A 106 -23.72 -11.42 2.51
CA PRO A 106 -24.57 -10.88 1.46
C PRO A 106 -24.88 -9.40 1.71
N GLY A 107 -24.80 -8.58 0.66
CA GLY A 107 -25.21 -7.19 0.67
C GLY A 107 -26.67 -7.03 0.24
N SER A 108 -26.98 -5.89 -0.38
CA SER A 108 -28.35 -5.53 -0.76
C SER A 108 -28.90 -6.33 -1.95
N TYR A 109 -28.02 -6.89 -2.79
CA TYR A 109 -28.36 -7.63 -3.99
C TYR A 109 -27.66 -8.98 -4.04
N THR A 110 -28.44 -10.01 -4.38
CA THR A 110 -27.98 -11.37 -4.72
C THR A 110 -28.88 -11.87 -5.85
N GLN A 111 -28.57 -11.44 -7.07
CA GLN A 111 -29.40 -11.64 -8.26
C GLN A 111 -28.77 -12.57 -9.28
N TRP A 112 -27.46 -12.81 -9.22
CA TRP A 112 -26.84 -13.86 -10.01
C TRP A 112 -27.42 -15.20 -9.57
N LEU A 113 -27.66 -16.11 -10.51
CA LEU A 113 -28.54 -17.25 -10.24
C LEU A 113 -27.84 -18.46 -9.64
N THR A 114 -26.56 -18.63 -9.96
CA THR A 114 -25.83 -19.85 -9.68
C THR A 114 -24.44 -19.55 -9.14
N GLN A 115 -23.88 -20.52 -8.43
CA GLN A 115 -22.53 -20.47 -7.90
C GLN A 115 -21.88 -21.85 -8.02
N TYR A 116 -20.55 -21.87 -8.01
CA TYR A 116 -19.76 -23.09 -7.93
C TYR A 116 -18.65 -22.91 -6.88
N PRO A 117 -18.43 -23.89 -5.98
CA PRO A 117 -19.34 -24.99 -5.67
C PRO A 117 -20.73 -24.51 -5.24
N GLY A 118 -21.75 -25.36 -5.38
CA GLY A 118 -23.14 -25.02 -5.03
C GLY A 118 -23.41 -24.82 -3.53
N SER A 119 -22.39 -24.98 -2.69
CA SER A 119 -22.44 -24.78 -1.25
C SER A 119 -21.85 -23.43 -0.85
N GLY A 120 -22.31 -22.89 0.29
CA GLY A 120 -21.88 -21.59 0.80
C GLY A 120 -22.81 -20.49 0.31
N ALA A 121 -22.28 -19.31 0.08
CA ALA A 121 -23.01 -18.16 -0.43
C ALA A 121 -22.35 -17.65 -1.72
N HIS A 122 -22.70 -16.43 -2.12
CA HIS A 122 -22.06 -15.74 -3.25
C HIS A 122 -20.82 -14.96 -2.80
N TRP A 123 -20.83 -14.40 -1.59
CA TRP A 123 -19.73 -13.58 -1.07
C TRP A 123 -18.45 -14.40 -0.84
N ASP A 124 -18.56 -15.67 -0.45
CA ASP A 124 -17.45 -16.63 -0.26
C ASP A 124 -17.04 -17.30 -1.58
N LYS A 125 -17.46 -16.72 -2.71
CA LYS A 125 -17.04 -17.02 -4.07
C LYS A 125 -16.48 -15.77 -4.73
N CYS A 126 -16.37 -14.67 -3.99
CA CYS A 126 -15.95 -13.35 -4.44
C CYS A 126 -14.93 -12.74 -3.47
N ASP A 127 -14.28 -13.57 -2.65
CA ASP A 127 -13.37 -13.18 -1.58
C ASP A 127 -11.90 -13.44 -1.91
N ASP A 128 -11.57 -13.71 -3.17
CA ASP A 128 -10.22 -14.00 -3.62
C ASP A 128 -9.24 -12.82 -3.44
N PRO A 129 -7.95 -13.10 -3.16
CA PRO A 129 -6.90 -12.08 -3.20
C PRO A 129 -6.68 -11.57 -4.63
N TRP A 130 -6.54 -10.24 -4.80
CA TRP A 130 -6.42 -9.59 -6.13
C TRP A 130 -5.19 -10.02 -6.93
N ASP A 131 -4.14 -10.43 -6.23
CA ASP A 131 -2.88 -10.91 -6.80
C ASP A 131 -2.84 -12.43 -6.99
N ASN A 132 -3.86 -13.16 -6.53
CA ASN A 132 -3.94 -14.61 -6.69
C ASN A 132 -5.40 -15.09 -6.80
N PRO A 133 -6.11 -14.75 -7.90
CA PRO A 133 -7.45 -15.25 -8.15
C PRO A 133 -7.46 -16.76 -8.42
N ASP A 134 -8.51 -17.44 -8.01
CA ASP A 134 -8.72 -18.87 -8.14
C ASP A 134 -9.41 -19.28 -9.46
N ASP A 135 -9.84 -18.28 -10.22
CA ASP A 135 -10.52 -18.36 -11.52
C ASP A 135 -11.76 -19.26 -11.50
N ALA A 136 -11.65 -20.50 -11.97
CA ALA A 136 -12.80 -21.40 -12.11
C ALA A 136 -12.97 -22.32 -10.88
N SER A 137 -12.17 -22.14 -9.84
CA SER A 137 -12.22 -22.96 -8.63
C SER A 137 -13.44 -22.61 -7.78
N THR A 138 -13.70 -21.31 -7.61
CA THR A 138 -14.95 -20.79 -7.09
C THR A 138 -15.46 -19.66 -7.98
N TYR A 139 -16.78 -19.52 -8.14
CA TYR A 139 -17.37 -18.40 -8.87
C TYR A 139 -18.87 -18.29 -8.64
N ILE A 140 -19.40 -17.07 -8.80
CA ILE A 140 -20.81 -16.85 -9.13
C ILE A 140 -21.00 -16.83 -10.64
N GLN A 141 -22.17 -17.22 -11.12
CA GLN A 141 -22.49 -17.29 -12.54
C GLN A 141 -23.92 -16.83 -12.83
N HIS A 142 -24.02 -16.04 -13.89
CA HIS A 142 -25.26 -15.71 -14.59
C HIS A 142 -25.16 -16.27 -16.01
N ALA A 143 -26.14 -17.07 -16.44
CA ALA A 143 -26.07 -17.81 -17.69
C ALA A 143 -27.40 -17.80 -18.45
N ASN A 144 -27.30 -17.72 -19.79
CA ASN A 144 -28.38 -17.99 -20.72
C ASN A 144 -29.62 -17.08 -20.57
N GLU A 145 -29.43 -15.83 -20.13
CA GLU A 145 -30.48 -14.79 -20.13
C GLU A 145 -30.16 -13.69 -21.16
N TYR A 146 -31.20 -13.21 -21.85
CA TYR A 146 -31.11 -12.16 -22.87
C TYR A 146 -31.54 -10.80 -22.30
N GLN A 147 -30.69 -9.77 -22.43
CA GLN A 147 -30.97 -8.38 -22.00
C GLN A 147 -31.39 -8.23 -20.52
N VAL A 148 -30.84 -9.07 -19.64
CA VAL A 148 -31.08 -8.96 -18.19
C VAL A 148 -29.84 -8.39 -17.50
N ILE A 149 -30.08 -7.45 -16.58
CA ILE A 149 -29.07 -6.89 -15.69
C ILE A 149 -29.19 -7.61 -14.35
N LYS A 150 -28.10 -8.23 -13.89
CA LYS A 150 -28.02 -8.79 -12.54
C LYS A 150 -26.96 -8.05 -11.74
N ARG A 151 -27.16 -8.06 -10.43
CA ARG A 151 -26.27 -7.43 -9.46
C ARG A 151 -26.08 -8.35 -8.29
N ASP A 152 -24.85 -8.46 -7.88
CA ASP A 152 -24.49 -8.99 -6.57
C ASP A 152 -23.66 -7.94 -5.85
N THR A 153 -23.99 -7.73 -4.58
CA THR A 153 -23.26 -6.82 -3.70
C THR A 153 -23.05 -7.51 -2.36
N TYR A 154 -21.98 -7.17 -1.67
CA TYR A 154 -21.55 -7.82 -0.44
C TYR A 154 -21.22 -6.78 0.62
N ASN A 155 -21.57 -7.08 1.87
CA ASN A 155 -20.95 -6.38 2.99
C ASN A 155 -19.47 -6.79 3.05
N LEU A 156 -18.64 -5.89 3.57
CA LEU A 156 -17.20 -6.06 3.66
C LEU A 156 -16.76 -6.27 5.11
N GLU A 157 -15.59 -6.87 5.28
CA GLU A 157 -14.87 -6.85 6.55
C GLU A 157 -14.65 -5.42 7.05
N SER A 158 -14.69 -5.25 8.37
CA SER A 158 -14.33 -3.97 8.98
C SER A 158 -12.85 -3.66 8.78
N HIS A 159 -12.52 -2.37 8.74
CA HIS A 159 -11.14 -1.88 8.70
C HIS A 159 -10.30 -2.25 9.94
N GLY A 160 -10.94 -2.73 11.01
CA GLY A 160 -10.29 -3.21 12.23
C GLY A 160 -9.57 -2.08 12.98
N ALA A 161 -8.26 -2.20 13.15
CA ALA A 161 -7.43 -1.21 13.85
C ALA A 161 -6.74 -0.20 12.91
N ALA A 162 -7.02 -0.25 11.60
CA ALA A 162 -6.42 0.69 10.66
C ALA A 162 -6.81 2.14 10.97
N GLN A 163 -5.90 3.08 10.78
CA GLN A 163 -6.10 4.49 11.05
C GLN A 163 -5.45 5.36 9.97
N GLY A 164 -5.76 6.66 9.98
CA GLY A 164 -5.21 7.65 9.07
C GLY A 164 -6.20 8.13 8.01
N THR A 165 -5.70 8.89 7.05
CA THR A 165 -6.50 9.43 5.95
C THR A 165 -6.62 8.43 4.81
N ILE A 166 -7.84 8.20 4.33
CA ILE A 166 -8.11 7.33 3.17
C ILE A 166 -7.91 8.15 1.90
N ASN A 167 -6.96 7.74 1.05
CA ASN A 167 -6.70 8.40 -0.22
C ASN A 167 -7.72 8.05 -1.31
N TYR A 168 -8.15 6.79 -1.34
CA TYR A 168 -9.16 6.26 -2.25
C TYR A 168 -9.59 4.87 -1.80
N ILE A 169 -10.74 4.42 -2.31
CA ILE A 169 -11.10 2.99 -2.34
C ILE A 169 -10.94 2.43 -3.75
N LYS A 170 -10.68 1.14 -3.86
CA LYS A 170 -10.57 0.45 -5.15
C LYS A 170 -11.26 -0.91 -5.09
N VAL A 171 -12.24 -1.11 -5.96
CA VAL A 171 -12.91 -2.40 -6.15
C VAL A 171 -12.20 -3.13 -7.29
N HIS A 172 -11.79 -4.36 -7.01
CA HIS A 172 -11.19 -5.26 -7.99
C HIS A 172 -12.26 -6.23 -8.49
N LEU A 173 -12.26 -6.52 -9.78
CA LEU A 173 -13.14 -7.48 -10.40
C LEU A 173 -12.33 -8.56 -11.11
N ARG A 174 -12.71 -9.83 -10.94
CA ARG A 174 -12.20 -10.96 -11.74
C ARG A 174 -13.35 -11.66 -12.42
N VAL A 175 -13.42 -11.52 -13.75
CA VAL A 175 -14.59 -11.94 -14.53
C VAL A 175 -14.22 -12.81 -15.71
N TRP A 176 -15.16 -13.63 -16.13
CA TRP A 176 -15.07 -14.43 -17.35
C TRP A 176 -16.40 -14.36 -18.09
N ASN A 177 -16.37 -14.44 -19.42
CA ASN A 177 -17.59 -14.58 -20.20
C ASN A 177 -17.41 -15.39 -21.50
N SER A 178 -18.51 -15.95 -21.99
CA SER A 178 -18.52 -16.84 -23.18
C SER A 178 -18.68 -16.12 -24.52
N HIS A 179 -18.98 -14.82 -24.54
CA HIS A 179 -19.38 -14.11 -25.75
C HIS A 179 -18.69 -12.77 -25.90
N VAL A 180 -18.68 -12.19 -27.09
CA VAL A 180 -18.28 -10.79 -27.28
C VAL A 180 -19.44 -9.89 -26.83
N ASP A 181 -19.16 -8.68 -26.34
CA ASP A 181 -20.17 -7.67 -25.93
C ASP A 181 -20.85 -7.86 -24.55
N VAL A 182 -20.14 -8.41 -23.57
CA VAL A 182 -20.54 -8.27 -22.15
C VAL A 182 -19.74 -7.18 -21.47
N TYR A 183 -20.42 -6.38 -20.65
CA TYR A 183 -19.82 -5.31 -19.88
C TYR A 183 -20.00 -5.57 -18.39
N PHE A 184 -18.93 -5.40 -17.63
CA PHE A 184 -18.93 -5.53 -16.18
C PHE A 184 -18.67 -4.18 -15.53
N TYR A 185 -19.44 -3.92 -14.48
CA TYR A 185 -19.41 -2.67 -13.73
C TYR A 185 -19.12 -3.01 -12.27
N ALA A 186 -18.15 -2.30 -11.70
CA ALA A 186 -17.93 -2.31 -10.27
C ALA A 186 -19.07 -1.52 -9.61
N ILE A 187 -19.62 -2.09 -8.55
CA ILE A 187 -20.67 -1.47 -7.74
C ILE A 187 -20.06 -1.09 -6.39
N ILE A 188 -20.45 0.08 -5.89
CA ILE A 188 -20.37 0.40 -4.46
C ILE A 188 -21.75 0.84 -3.96
N VAL A 189 -22.06 0.53 -2.70
CA VAL A 189 -23.22 1.08 -1.98
C VAL A 189 -22.73 1.78 -0.74
N THR A 190 -22.97 3.08 -0.65
CA THR A 190 -22.60 3.92 0.49
C THR A 190 -23.77 4.83 0.82
N HIS A 191 -24.03 5.05 2.12
CA HIS A 191 -25.23 5.77 2.60
C HIS A 191 -26.54 5.22 1.99
N GLY A 192 -26.60 3.90 1.79
CA GLY A 192 -27.74 3.22 1.14
C GLY A 192 -27.94 3.55 -0.35
N THR A 193 -27.04 4.34 -0.96
CA THR A 193 -27.11 4.74 -2.36
C THR A 193 -26.10 3.95 -3.20
N ARG A 194 -26.57 3.42 -4.33
CA ARG A 194 -25.79 2.57 -5.24
C ARG A 194 -25.12 3.41 -6.33
N TYR A 195 -23.84 3.15 -6.57
CA TYR A 195 -23.05 3.71 -7.66
C TYR A 195 -22.45 2.59 -8.49
N GLU A 196 -22.52 2.71 -9.81
CA GLU A 196 -22.09 1.67 -10.75
C GLU A 196 -21.20 2.30 -11.83
N GLU A 197 -20.02 1.74 -12.03
CA GLU A 197 -19.02 2.33 -12.92
C GLU A 197 -18.49 1.30 -13.91
N PRO A 198 -18.45 1.61 -15.22
CA PRO A 198 -17.94 0.68 -16.22
C PRO A 198 -16.48 0.34 -15.91
N THR A 199 -16.18 -0.95 -15.81
CA THR A 199 -14.88 -1.43 -15.33
C THR A 199 -14.20 -2.36 -16.33
N ILE A 200 -14.95 -3.25 -16.97
CA ILE A 200 -14.43 -4.16 -18.00
C ILE A 200 -15.41 -4.15 -19.17
N SER A 201 -14.91 -3.84 -20.38
CA SER A 201 -15.69 -3.74 -21.61
C SER A 201 -15.23 -4.75 -22.66
N GLY A 202 -16.16 -5.26 -23.47
CA GLY A 202 -15.83 -6.05 -24.66
C GLY A 202 -15.07 -7.33 -24.32
N VAL A 203 -15.43 -7.97 -23.20
CA VAL A 203 -14.88 -9.27 -22.86
C VAL A 203 -15.45 -10.27 -23.86
N GLY A 204 -14.59 -11.10 -24.42
CA GLY A 204 -14.95 -12.20 -25.30
C GLY A 204 -13.78 -13.16 -25.41
N GLY A 205 -14.07 -14.39 -25.84
CA GLY A 205 -13.07 -15.44 -26.02
C GLY A 205 -12.90 -16.41 -24.85
N ALA A 206 -13.86 -16.47 -23.90
CA ALA A 206 -13.84 -17.46 -22.82
C ALA A 206 -12.54 -17.43 -21.98
N THR A 207 -12.06 -16.24 -21.67
CA THR A 207 -10.87 -16.00 -20.84
C THR A 207 -11.20 -15.15 -19.62
N TRP A 208 -10.51 -15.44 -18.51
CA TRP A 208 -10.59 -14.62 -17.31
C TRP A 208 -9.86 -13.30 -17.49
N ARG A 209 -10.46 -12.22 -17.01
CA ARG A 209 -9.91 -10.87 -17.06
C ARG A 209 -10.08 -10.18 -15.72
N SER A 210 -9.09 -9.36 -15.40
CA SER A 210 -9.13 -8.51 -14.22
C SER A 210 -9.42 -7.06 -14.62
N GLY A 211 -10.18 -6.37 -13.79
CA GLY A 211 -10.44 -4.94 -13.89
C GLY A 211 -10.49 -4.33 -12.50
N SER A 212 -10.45 -3.00 -12.42
CA SER A 212 -10.69 -2.32 -11.16
C SER A 212 -11.25 -0.93 -11.37
N LYS A 213 -12.01 -0.44 -10.39
CA LYS A 213 -12.48 0.93 -10.35
C LYS A 213 -12.08 1.57 -9.03
N GLN A 214 -11.59 2.81 -9.12
CA GLN A 214 -11.16 3.61 -7.98
C GLN A 214 -12.12 4.79 -7.76
N TRP A 215 -12.40 5.06 -6.49
CA TRP A 215 -13.10 6.27 -6.03
C TRP A 215 -12.23 7.01 -5.02
N THR A 216 -11.72 8.18 -5.41
CA THR A 216 -10.91 9.05 -4.55
C THR A 216 -11.76 9.64 -3.42
N ASN A 217 -12.95 10.14 -3.77
CA ASN A 217 -13.93 10.66 -2.82
C ASN A 217 -15.14 9.73 -2.75
N ASN A 218 -15.88 9.80 -1.64
CA ASN A 218 -17.18 9.16 -1.56
C ASN A 218 -18.14 9.88 -2.52
N PRO A 219 -18.73 9.20 -3.52
CA PRO A 219 -19.59 9.86 -4.50
C PRO A 219 -20.92 10.37 -3.91
N TYR A 220 -21.31 9.93 -2.71
CA TYR A 220 -22.50 10.43 -2.01
C TYR A 220 -22.23 11.75 -1.28
N THR A 221 -21.09 11.86 -0.60
CA THR A 221 -20.75 13.05 0.21
C THR A 221 -19.84 14.03 -0.53
N GLU A 222 -19.27 13.62 -1.65
CA GLU A 222 -18.29 14.33 -2.48
C GLU A 222 -16.96 14.67 -1.75
N VAL A 223 -16.76 14.15 -0.55
CA VAL A 223 -15.56 14.36 0.28
C VAL A 223 -14.74 13.08 0.44
N ALA A 224 -13.57 13.19 1.08
CA ALA A 224 -12.72 12.04 1.38
C ALA A 224 -13.45 11.00 2.24
N TRP A 225 -13.17 9.73 1.99
CA TRP A 225 -13.76 8.61 2.72
C TRP A 225 -13.39 8.65 4.21
N THR A 226 -14.36 8.30 5.04
CA THR A 226 -14.17 8.06 6.47
C THR A 226 -14.16 6.56 6.76
N TRP A 227 -13.50 6.14 7.84
CA TRP A 227 -13.47 4.73 8.24
C TRP A 227 -14.86 4.15 8.54
N ALA A 228 -15.77 4.96 9.09
CA ALA A 228 -17.16 4.55 9.31
C ALA A 228 -17.90 4.28 7.99
N GLU A 229 -17.62 5.04 6.93
CA GLU A 229 -18.18 4.77 5.60
C GLU A 229 -17.58 3.52 4.98
N ILE A 230 -16.30 3.21 5.24
CA ILE A 230 -15.66 1.96 4.80
C ILE A 230 -16.31 0.75 5.49
N ASP A 231 -16.53 0.82 6.80
CA ASP A 231 -17.16 -0.29 7.55
C ASP A 231 -18.62 -0.54 7.14
N ALA A 232 -19.32 0.49 6.66
CA ALA A 232 -20.70 0.39 6.17
C ALA A 232 -20.78 0.15 4.65
N LEU A 233 -19.65 0.12 3.95
CA LEU A 233 -19.59 0.00 2.50
C LEU A 233 -20.05 -1.39 2.06
N GLN A 234 -20.83 -1.44 0.98
CA GLN A 234 -20.97 -2.65 0.19
C GLN A 234 -20.22 -2.48 -1.13
N ALA A 235 -19.65 -3.56 -1.64
CA ALA A 235 -19.05 -3.61 -2.97
C ALA A 235 -19.55 -4.83 -3.73
N GLY A 236 -19.47 -4.81 -5.05
CA GLY A 236 -19.79 -5.97 -5.86
C GLY A 236 -19.79 -5.69 -7.34
N ILE A 237 -20.59 -6.45 -8.07
CA ILE A 237 -20.55 -6.51 -9.53
C ILE A 237 -21.94 -6.45 -10.15
N ARG A 238 -22.02 -5.73 -11.26
CA ARG A 238 -23.13 -5.79 -12.20
C ARG A 238 -22.60 -6.26 -13.55
N ASP A 239 -23.34 -7.15 -14.19
CA ASP A 239 -23.18 -7.42 -15.61
C ASP A 239 -24.26 -6.70 -16.43
N LEU A 240 -23.90 -6.39 -17.67
CA LEU A 240 -24.85 -6.01 -18.71
C LEU A 240 -24.67 -6.98 -19.85
N HIS A 241 -25.63 -7.89 -19.99
CA HIS A 241 -25.71 -8.77 -21.14
C HIS A 241 -26.07 -7.94 -22.38
N GLY A 242 -25.25 -8.06 -23.42
CA GLY A 242 -25.55 -7.55 -24.75
C GLY A 242 -26.73 -8.31 -25.40
N VAL A 243 -26.85 -8.18 -26.72
CA VAL A 243 -27.96 -8.71 -27.53
C VAL A 243 -27.89 -10.22 -27.78
N SER A 244 -27.36 -11.04 -26.85
CA SER A 244 -27.14 -12.48 -27.05
C SER A 244 -27.19 -13.28 -25.75
N PHE A 245 -27.47 -14.58 -25.84
CA PHE A 245 -27.31 -15.51 -24.72
C PHE A 245 -25.83 -15.69 -24.37
N CYS A 246 -25.41 -15.20 -23.22
CA CYS A 246 -24.05 -15.36 -22.72
C CYS A 246 -24.03 -15.92 -21.30
N THR A 247 -22.89 -16.50 -20.95
CA THR A 247 -22.56 -16.87 -19.58
C THR A 247 -21.50 -15.92 -19.08
N ALA A 248 -21.74 -15.33 -17.92
CA ALA A 248 -20.84 -14.46 -17.18
C ALA A 248 -20.49 -15.12 -15.84
N ARG A 249 -19.25 -14.97 -15.41
CA ARG A 249 -18.73 -15.47 -14.13
C ARG A 249 -17.94 -14.39 -13.41
N CYS A 250 -17.95 -14.44 -12.09
CA CYS A 250 -17.16 -13.57 -11.22
C CYS A 250 -16.60 -14.38 -10.04
N THR A 251 -15.33 -14.15 -9.70
CA THR A 251 -14.68 -14.75 -8.51
C THR A 251 -14.05 -13.71 -7.57
N GLN A 252 -14.12 -12.43 -7.94
CA GLN A 252 -13.60 -11.31 -7.16
C GLN A 252 -14.36 -10.04 -7.45
#